data_AF-A0A0F9A1N2-F1
#
_entry.id   AF-A0A0F9A1N2-F1
#
_cell.length_a   1.000
_cell.length_b   1.000
_cell.length_c   1.000
_cell.angle_alpha   90.00
_cell.angle_beta   90.00
_cell.angle_gamma   90.00
#
_symmetry.space_group_name_H-M   'P 1'
#
loop_
_entity.id
_entity.type
_entity.pdbx_description
1 polymer ?
#
loop_
_entity_poly.entity_id
_entity_poly.type
_entity_poly.pdbx_seq_one_letter_code
_entity_poly.pdbx_strand_id
1 'polypeptide(L)'
;MSYSATVFRVMIATPSDVQEEREIVREIIHEWNATHSNTARLVLLPVGSDTHAVPVMGDRPQEILNEQILRDCDLLVAVFWRRIGTDTGRAPSGTVEEVREHLEAGKPAMLYFSNALVAPSSVDQTQYLALLEFKEQCKTEGLIEEYDSLDEFRQRFSRQLQSIVQDELQPAIPNAELLEEQLAIRTGLSEDAQTLLL
;
A
#
# COMPACT_ATOMS: atom_id res chain seq x y z
N MET A 1 -24.01 -7.11 -12.24
CA MET A 1 -24.63 -5.99 -11.52
C MET A 1 -23.52 -5.14 -10.94
N SER A 2 -23.58 -3.82 -11.05
CA SER A 2 -22.64 -2.92 -10.40
C SER A 2 -22.88 -2.88 -8.89
N TYR A 3 -21.87 -2.48 -8.12
CA TYR A 3 -21.96 -2.29 -6.68
C TYR A 3 -21.10 -1.11 -6.23
N SER A 4 -21.43 -0.56 -5.06
CA SER A 4 -20.61 0.44 -4.38
C SER A 4 -19.60 -0.26 -3.46
N ALA A 5 -18.37 0.26 -3.41
CA ALA A 5 -17.31 -0.26 -2.56
C ALA A 5 -16.40 0.87 -2.08
N THR A 6 -15.83 0.71 -0.89
CA THR A 6 -14.76 1.58 -0.37
C THR A 6 -13.44 1.15 -0.99
N VAL A 7 -12.64 2.11 -1.43
CA VAL A 7 -11.33 1.85 -2.03
C VAL A 7 -10.24 2.17 -1.03
N PHE A 8 -9.37 1.21 -0.75
CA PHE A 8 -8.15 1.41 0.03
C PHE A 8 -6.94 1.41 -0.91
N ARG A 9 -6.07 2.40 -0.75
CA ARG A 9 -4.85 2.57 -1.56
C ARG A 9 -3.71 1.80 -0.91
N VAL A 10 -3.17 0.82 -1.65
CA VAL A 10 -2.08 -0.04 -1.21
C VAL A 10 -0.80 0.35 -1.92
N MET A 11 0.11 1.02 -1.22
CA MET A 11 1.39 1.43 -1.78
C MET A 11 2.35 0.25 -1.88
N ILE A 12 2.98 0.09 -3.03
CA ILE A 12 4.04 -0.90 -3.26
C ILE A 12 5.37 -0.15 -3.31
N ALA A 13 6.10 -0.21 -2.21
CA ALA A 13 7.35 0.50 -1.98
C ALA A 13 8.52 -0.47 -2.16
N THR A 14 9.26 -0.37 -3.26
CA THR A 14 10.34 -1.34 -3.52
C THR A 14 11.59 -0.72 -4.16
N PRO A 15 12.79 -1.19 -3.80
CA PRO A 15 14.01 -0.90 -4.56
C PRO A 15 13.94 -1.47 -5.99
N SER A 16 14.93 -1.12 -6.81
CA SER A 16 14.93 -1.45 -8.25
C SER A 16 15.16 -2.92 -8.57
N ASP A 17 15.64 -3.74 -7.63
CA ASP A 17 16.09 -5.13 -7.84
C ASP A 17 15.03 -6.18 -7.49
N VAL A 18 13.83 -5.78 -7.09
CA VAL A 18 12.71 -6.64 -6.68
C VAL A 18 11.49 -6.45 -7.57
N GLN A 19 11.73 -6.45 -8.89
CA GLN A 19 10.69 -6.24 -9.89
C GLN A 19 9.67 -7.40 -9.91
N GLU A 20 10.14 -8.64 -9.76
CA GLU A 20 9.29 -9.83 -9.78
C GLU A 20 8.32 -9.83 -8.59
N GLU A 21 8.81 -9.46 -7.40
CA GLU A 21 7.95 -9.33 -6.22
C GLU A 21 6.93 -8.22 -6.35
N ARG A 22 7.31 -7.09 -6.96
CA ARG A 22 6.38 -6.00 -7.23
C ARG A 22 5.20 -6.48 -8.09
N GLU A 23 5.46 -7.26 -9.13
CA GLU A 23 4.38 -7.83 -9.96
C GLU A 23 3.55 -8.85 -9.19
N ILE A 24 4.18 -9.71 -8.39
CA ILE A 24 3.47 -10.67 -7.53
C ILE A 24 2.51 -9.96 -6.57
N VAL A 25 2.93 -8.85 -5.95
CA VAL A 25 2.05 -8.06 -5.07
C VAL A 25 0.83 -7.55 -5.83
N ARG A 26 1.02 -6.99 -7.03
CA ARG A 26 -0.10 -6.51 -7.87
C ARG A 26 -1.04 -7.63 -8.25
N GLU A 27 -0.50 -8.75 -8.72
CA GLU A 27 -1.29 -9.92 -9.11
C GLU A 27 -2.16 -10.42 -7.95
N ILE A 28 -1.58 -10.56 -6.76
CA ILE A 28 -2.30 -11.02 -5.58
C ILE A 28 -3.39 -10.02 -5.16
N ILE A 29 -3.11 -8.71 -5.24
CA ILE A 29 -4.13 -7.68 -4.99
C ILE A 29 -5.28 -7.78 -6.01
N HIS A 30 -4.97 -8.02 -7.29
CA HIS A 30 -5.98 -8.23 -8.33
C HIS A 30 -6.81 -9.49 -8.10
N GLU A 31 -6.18 -10.61 -7.75
CA GLU A 31 -6.85 -11.87 -7.41
C GLU A 31 -7.75 -11.72 -6.18
N TRP A 32 -7.26 -11.00 -5.16
CA TRP A 32 -8.03 -10.68 -3.96
C TRP A 32 -9.29 -9.88 -4.33
N ASN A 33 -9.13 -8.83 -5.13
CA ASN A 33 -10.26 -8.02 -5.59
C ASN A 33 -11.26 -8.84 -6.41
N ALA A 34 -10.79 -9.69 -7.32
CA ALA A 34 -11.67 -10.53 -8.14
C ALA A 34 -12.52 -11.48 -7.29
N THR A 35 -11.99 -11.95 -6.17
CA THR A 35 -12.65 -12.93 -5.29
C THR A 35 -13.53 -12.26 -4.23
N HIS A 36 -13.09 -11.14 -3.66
CA HIS A 36 -13.69 -10.58 -2.44
C HIS A 36 -14.40 -9.26 -2.62
N SER A 37 -14.11 -8.48 -3.67
CA SER A 37 -14.52 -7.07 -3.68
C SER A 37 -16.03 -6.84 -3.61
N ASN A 38 -16.83 -7.71 -4.24
CA ASN A 38 -18.29 -7.62 -4.20
C ASN A 38 -18.86 -7.98 -2.80
N THR A 39 -18.34 -9.03 -2.17
CA THR A 39 -18.82 -9.52 -0.86
C THR A 39 -18.32 -8.64 0.28
N ALA A 40 -17.05 -8.23 0.24
CA ALA A 40 -16.45 -7.33 1.21
C ALA A 40 -16.89 -5.87 1.05
N ARG A 41 -17.42 -5.48 -0.11
CA ARG A 41 -17.66 -4.06 -0.48
C ARG A 41 -16.40 -3.21 -0.37
N LEU A 42 -15.25 -3.82 -0.65
CA LEU A 42 -13.93 -3.22 -0.58
C LEU A 42 -13.17 -3.45 -1.88
N VAL A 43 -12.33 -2.50 -2.28
CA VAL A 43 -11.40 -2.65 -3.39
C VAL A 43 -10.03 -2.17 -2.93
N LEU A 44 -9.01 -2.97 -3.20
CA LEU A 44 -7.62 -2.59 -2.97
C LEU A 44 -7.06 -2.01 -4.27
N LEU A 45 -6.62 -0.76 -4.25
CA LEU A 45 -5.99 -0.10 -5.39
C LEU A 45 -4.46 -0.16 -5.22
N PRO A 46 -3.74 -1.00 -5.98
CA PRO A 46 -2.28 -1.02 -5.92
C PRO A 46 -1.73 0.28 -6.54
N VAL A 47 -0.93 1.01 -5.78
CA VAL A 47 -0.29 2.25 -6.22
C VAL A 47 1.23 2.16 -6.07
N GLY A 48 1.95 2.82 -6.96
CA GLY A 48 3.41 2.84 -6.97
C GLY A 48 3.95 3.98 -7.83
N SER A 49 5.22 4.31 -7.64
CA SER A 49 5.88 5.41 -8.36
C SER A 49 5.87 5.23 -9.88
N ASP A 50 5.95 3.99 -10.35
CA ASP A 50 5.93 3.64 -11.78
C ASP A 50 4.57 3.79 -12.45
N THR A 51 3.49 3.91 -11.68
CA THR A 51 2.10 3.92 -12.18
C THR A 51 1.36 5.20 -11.86
N HIS A 52 1.68 5.86 -10.74
CA HIS A 52 0.89 6.97 -10.21
C HIS A 52 1.70 8.27 -10.01
N ALA A 53 3.02 8.24 -10.19
CA ALA A 53 3.81 9.46 -10.14
C ALA A 53 3.67 10.25 -11.44
N VAL A 54 3.50 11.57 -11.31
CA VAL A 54 3.44 12.51 -12.42
C VAL A 54 4.71 13.38 -12.38
N PRO A 55 5.41 13.57 -13.52
CA PRO A 55 6.59 14.40 -13.56
C PRO A 55 6.21 15.86 -13.27
N VAL A 56 6.56 16.32 -12.09
CA VAL A 56 6.41 17.71 -11.65
C VAL A 56 7.73 18.20 -11.08
N MET A 57 7.94 19.50 -11.14
CA MET A 57 9.14 20.17 -10.61
C MET A 57 8.72 21.05 -9.43
N GLY A 58 9.66 21.36 -8.54
CA GLY A 58 9.43 22.32 -7.46
C GLY A 58 9.92 21.88 -6.08
N ASP A 59 10.33 20.61 -5.94
CA ASP A 59 10.90 20.08 -4.71
C ASP A 59 11.83 18.89 -5.01
N ARG A 60 12.34 18.24 -3.95
CA ARG A 60 13.08 16.99 -3.98
C ARG A 60 12.19 15.87 -4.54
N PRO A 61 12.72 15.00 -5.44
CA PRO A 61 11.95 13.94 -6.07
C PRO A 61 11.19 13.02 -5.10
N GLN A 62 11.80 12.64 -3.98
CA GLN A 62 11.17 11.76 -2.99
C GLN A 62 10.02 12.47 -2.25
N GLU A 63 10.16 13.76 -1.93
CA GLU A 63 9.07 14.52 -1.31
C GLU A 63 7.87 14.58 -2.25
N ILE A 64 8.09 14.94 -3.52
CA ILE A 64 7.05 14.96 -4.55
C ILE A 64 6.32 13.62 -4.63
N LEU A 65 7.05 12.52 -4.57
CA LEU A 65 6.47 11.18 -4.60
C LEU A 65 5.63 10.90 -3.36
N ASN A 66 6.11 11.28 -2.17
CA ASN A 66 5.39 11.12 -0.92
C ASN A 66 4.09 11.94 -0.94
N GLU A 67 4.13 13.17 -1.46
CA GLU A 67 2.94 14.03 -1.59
C GLU A 67 1.91 13.46 -2.57
N GLN A 68 2.35 12.94 -3.71
CA GLN A 68 1.45 12.44 -4.75
C GLN A 68 0.85 11.07 -4.43
N ILE A 69 1.55 10.25 -3.65
CA ILE A 69 1.20 8.84 -3.46
C ILE A 69 1.08 8.49 -1.98
N LEU A 70 2.18 8.56 -1.23
CA LEU A 70 2.30 7.99 0.11
C LEU A 70 1.26 8.52 1.10
N ARG A 71 1.05 9.84 1.12
CA ARG A 71 0.16 10.50 2.10
C ARG A 71 -1.28 9.98 2.03
N ASP A 72 -1.75 9.63 0.83
CA ASP A 72 -3.10 9.14 0.59
C ASP A 72 -3.22 7.61 0.66
N CYS A 73 -2.14 6.88 0.96
CA CYS A 73 -2.17 5.42 1.06
C CYS A 73 -2.69 4.98 2.42
N ASP A 74 -3.39 3.85 2.46
CA ASP A 74 -3.98 3.26 3.67
C ASP A 74 -3.17 2.07 4.18
N LEU A 75 -2.43 1.42 3.28
CA LEU A 75 -1.52 0.32 3.56
C LEU A 75 -0.25 0.50 2.74
N LEU A 76 0.90 0.21 3.33
CA LEU A 76 2.18 0.15 2.63
C LEU A 76 2.72 -1.29 2.64
N VAL A 77 3.16 -1.77 1.47
CA VAL A 77 3.85 -3.05 1.30
C VAL A 77 5.26 -2.74 0.82
N ALA A 78 6.26 -3.00 1.67
CA ALA A 78 7.66 -2.84 1.33
C ALA A 78 8.33 -4.20 1.10
N VAL A 79 9.10 -4.31 0.03
CA VAL A 79 9.85 -5.53 -0.29
C VAL A 79 11.31 -5.17 -0.56
N PHE A 80 12.22 -5.89 0.08
CA PHE A 80 13.67 -5.68 -0.05
C PHE A 80 14.40 -6.98 -0.38
N TRP A 81 15.55 -6.89 -1.06
CA TRP A 81 16.40 -8.05 -1.36
C TRP A 81 17.89 -7.81 -1.13
N ARG A 82 18.63 -7.26 -2.10
CA ARG A 82 20.09 -7.13 -1.98
C ARG A 82 20.56 -5.73 -1.61
N ARG A 83 19.70 -4.73 -1.76
CA ARG A 83 20.07 -3.35 -1.60
C ARG A 83 18.99 -2.57 -0.86
N ILE A 84 19.42 -1.55 -0.13
CA ILE A 84 18.51 -0.62 0.55
C ILE A 84 17.91 0.39 -0.44
N GLY A 85 18.67 0.84 -1.43
CA GLY A 85 18.27 1.87 -2.39
C GLY A 85 19.15 3.12 -2.33
N THR A 86 18.64 4.22 -2.88
CA THR A 86 19.38 5.47 -3.05
C THR A 86 19.04 6.47 -1.96
N ASP A 87 20.06 6.96 -1.25
CA ASP A 87 19.94 8.00 -0.22
C ASP A 87 19.16 9.22 -0.73
N THR A 88 18.22 9.68 0.08
CA THR A 88 17.29 10.74 -0.25
C THR A 88 17.64 12.08 0.41
N GLY A 89 18.72 12.13 1.18
CA GLY A 89 19.09 13.23 2.07
C GLY A 89 18.36 13.22 3.43
N ARG A 90 17.29 12.43 3.59
CA ARG A 90 16.54 12.27 4.85
C ARG A 90 16.54 10.84 5.37
N ALA A 91 16.65 9.86 4.49
CA ALA A 91 16.72 8.46 4.84
C ALA A 91 17.74 7.71 3.96
N PRO A 92 18.22 6.53 4.40
CA PRO A 92 19.12 5.70 3.62
C PRO A 92 18.59 5.31 2.23
N SER A 93 17.26 5.29 2.05
CA SER A 93 16.63 5.16 0.74
C SER A 93 15.21 5.72 0.68
N GLY A 94 14.70 5.90 -0.55
CA GLY A 94 13.30 6.30 -0.79
C GLY A 94 12.31 5.36 -0.13
N THR A 95 12.49 4.05 -0.29
CA THR A 95 11.63 3.04 0.34
C THR A 95 11.68 3.10 1.87
N VAL A 96 12.85 3.39 2.47
CA VAL A 96 12.95 3.57 3.93
C VAL A 96 12.25 4.84 4.39
N GLU A 97 12.36 5.93 3.63
CA GLU A 97 11.64 7.17 3.91
C GLU A 97 10.13 6.95 3.88
N GLU A 98 9.64 6.26 2.85
CA GLU A 98 8.23 5.91 2.68
C GLU A 98 7.71 5.07 3.85
N VAL A 99 8.45 4.03 4.26
CA VAL A 99 8.08 3.18 5.40
C VAL A 99 7.98 4.01 6.68
N ARG A 100 8.98 4.84 6.98
CA ARG A 100 9.02 5.64 8.21
C ARG A 100 7.88 6.65 8.25
N GLU A 101 7.69 7.43 7.20
CA GLU A 101 6.61 8.41 7.14
C GLU A 101 5.22 7.75 7.24
N HIS A 102 5.04 6.57 6.64
CA HIS A 102 3.78 5.82 6.74
C HIS A 102 3.48 5.34 8.17
N LEU A 103 4.50 4.79 8.85
CA LEU A 103 4.39 4.33 10.23
C LEU A 103 4.20 5.50 11.20
N GLU A 104 4.88 6.63 10.99
CA GLU A 104 4.69 7.86 11.78
C GLU A 104 3.27 8.42 11.66
N ALA A 105 2.63 8.22 10.50
CA ALA A 105 1.21 8.55 10.30
C ALA A 105 0.24 7.56 10.98
N GLY A 106 0.75 6.54 11.68
CA GLY A 106 -0.04 5.52 12.37
C GLY A 106 -0.74 4.52 11.44
N LYS A 107 -0.25 4.37 10.20
CA LYS A 107 -0.83 3.49 9.19
C LYS A 107 -0.06 2.17 9.09
N PRO A 108 -0.74 1.04 8.82
CA PRO A 108 -0.10 -0.27 8.81
C PRO A 108 0.89 -0.41 7.65
N ALA A 109 2.03 -1.08 7.90
CA ALA A 109 3.00 -1.45 6.88
C ALA A 109 3.36 -2.94 6.96
N MET A 110 3.47 -3.61 5.81
CA MET A 110 3.92 -4.99 5.68
C MET A 110 5.33 -4.99 5.07
N LEU A 111 6.32 -5.47 5.82
CA LEU A 111 7.73 -5.44 5.41
C LEU A 111 8.25 -6.85 5.12
N TYR A 112 8.76 -7.04 3.91
CA TYR A 112 9.26 -8.32 3.40
C TYR A 112 10.73 -8.23 3.02
N PHE A 113 11.51 -9.24 3.40
CA PHE A 113 12.94 -9.34 3.12
C PHE A 113 13.26 -10.67 2.44
N SER A 114 13.78 -10.62 1.22
CA SER A 114 14.24 -11.78 0.48
C SER A 114 15.58 -12.28 1.00
N ASN A 115 15.66 -13.59 1.24
CA ASN A 115 16.87 -14.34 1.53
C ASN A 115 17.34 -15.15 0.30
N ALA A 116 16.74 -14.92 -0.88
CA ALA A 116 17.10 -15.62 -2.10
C ALA A 116 18.60 -15.49 -2.41
N LEU A 117 19.22 -16.60 -2.83
CA LEU A 117 20.65 -16.68 -3.06
C LEU A 117 21.13 -15.71 -4.14
N VAL A 118 22.25 -15.05 -3.86
CA VAL A 118 22.81 -14.01 -4.73
C VAL A 118 24.28 -14.27 -4.98
N ALA A 119 24.70 -14.07 -6.23
CA ALA A 119 26.11 -14.13 -6.56
C ALA A 119 26.85 -13.02 -5.79
N PRO A 120 27.90 -13.32 -5.01
CA PRO A 120 28.60 -12.31 -4.20
C PRO A 120 29.12 -11.13 -5.02
N SER A 121 29.50 -11.36 -6.28
CA SER A 121 29.94 -10.31 -7.22
C SER A 121 28.85 -9.34 -7.66
N SER A 122 27.58 -9.68 -7.44
CA SER A 122 26.42 -8.86 -7.80
C SER A 122 25.90 -8.00 -6.65
N VAL A 123 26.52 -8.11 -5.47
CA VAL A 123 26.08 -7.43 -4.24
C VAL A 123 27.03 -6.27 -3.95
N ASP A 124 26.48 -5.07 -3.91
CA ASP A 124 27.15 -3.93 -3.30
C ASP A 124 27.12 -4.13 -1.78
N GLN A 125 28.28 -4.36 -1.18
CA GLN A 125 28.40 -4.64 0.25
C GLN A 125 27.90 -3.49 1.12
N THR A 126 28.11 -2.24 0.71
CA THR A 126 27.64 -1.08 1.47
C THR A 126 26.11 -1.01 1.46
N GLN A 127 25.49 -1.22 0.30
CA GLN A 127 24.04 -1.27 0.18
C GLN A 127 23.41 -2.43 0.97
N TYR A 128 24.06 -3.59 0.96
CA TYR A 128 23.59 -4.77 1.68
C TYR A 128 23.73 -4.63 3.20
N LEU A 129 24.83 -4.07 3.68
CA LEU A 129 25.00 -3.80 5.12
C LEU A 129 23.96 -2.80 5.63
N ALA A 130 23.71 -1.71 4.89
CA ALA A 130 22.65 -0.76 5.23
C ALA A 130 21.26 -1.40 5.25
N LEU A 131 21.01 -2.37 4.35
CA LEU A 131 19.78 -3.16 4.35
C LEU A 131 19.65 -4.03 5.61
N LEU A 132 20.73 -4.69 6.03
CA LEU A 132 20.74 -5.50 7.25
C LEU A 132 20.52 -4.63 8.50
N GLU A 133 21.14 -3.46 8.58
CA GLU A 133 20.92 -2.51 9.67
C GLU A 133 19.45 -2.07 9.74
N PHE A 134 18.85 -1.73 8.60
CA PHE A 134 17.43 -1.37 8.53
C PHE A 134 16.52 -2.54 8.92
N LYS A 135 16.82 -3.76 8.48
CA LYS A 135 16.10 -4.98 8.84
C LYS A 135 16.11 -5.20 10.36
N GLU A 136 17.26 -5.04 11.01
CA GLU A 136 17.37 -5.18 12.46
C GLU A 136 16.63 -4.07 13.21
N GLN A 137 16.62 -2.83 12.71
CA GLN A 137 15.78 -1.76 13.26
C GLN A 137 14.29 -2.14 13.20
N CYS A 138 13.82 -2.60 12.04
CA CYS A 138 12.42 -3.00 11.87
C CYS A 138 11.99 -4.12 12.84
N LYS A 139 12.89 -5.07 13.15
CA LYS A 139 12.62 -6.13 14.15
C LYS A 139 12.42 -5.61 15.57
N THR A 140 12.97 -4.43 15.89
CA THR A 140 12.77 -3.80 17.21
C THR A 140 11.46 -3.01 17.28
N GLU A 141 10.94 -2.57 16.15
CA GLU A 141 9.76 -1.71 16.04
C GLU A 141 8.48 -2.49 15.67
N GLY A 142 8.61 -3.71 15.12
CA GLY A 142 7.47 -4.53 14.71
C GLY A 142 7.85 -5.92 14.20
N LEU A 143 6.91 -6.52 13.47
CA LEU A 143 7.10 -7.81 12.81
C LEU A 143 7.52 -7.59 11.36
N ILE A 144 8.53 -8.34 10.93
CA ILE A 144 8.94 -8.44 9.53
C ILE A 144 8.69 -9.86 9.03
N GLU A 145 8.61 -10.00 7.72
CA GLU A 145 8.51 -11.30 7.07
C GLU A 145 9.74 -11.58 6.20
N GLU A 146 10.18 -12.84 6.19
CA GLU A 146 11.32 -13.30 5.40
C GLU A 146 10.89 -14.43 4.46
N TYR A 147 11.52 -14.53 3.29
CA TYR A 147 11.22 -15.58 2.31
C TYR A 147 12.46 -15.96 1.51
N ASP A 148 12.54 -17.22 1.08
CA ASP A 148 13.68 -17.77 0.35
C ASP A 148 13.41 -17.89 -1.16
N SER A 149 12.15 -17.76 -1.59
CA SER A 149 11.74 -17.86 -3.00
C SER A 149 10.48 -17.05 -3.32
N LEU A 150 10.27 -16.77 -4.60
CA LEU A 150 9.08 -16.04 -5.09
C LEU A 150 7.77 -16.81 -4.83
N ASP A 151 7.80 -18.14 -4.92
CA ASP A 151 6.62 -18.96 -4.61
C ASP A 151 6.24 -18.87 -3.14
N GLU A 152 7.24 -18.87 -2.26
CA GLU A 152 7.03 -18.66 -0.83
C GLU A 152 6.51 -17.25 -0.54
N PHE A 153 7.10 -16.23 -1.17
CA PHE A 153 6.63 -14.86 -1.07
C PHE A 153 5.16 -14.75 -1.47
N ARG A 154 4.77 -15.32 -2.62
CA ARG A 154 3.38 -15.34 -3.10
C ARG A 154 2.44 -15.96 -2.06
N GLN A 155 2.80 -17.12 -1.51
CA GLN A 155 1.98 -17.82 -0.51
C GLN A 155 1.85 -17.03 0.80
N ARG A 156 2.96 -16.46 1.30
CA ARG A 156 2.97 -15.68 2.55
C ARG A 156 2.18 -14.38 2.38
N PHE A 157 2.47 -13.60 1.33
CA PHE A 157 1.79 -12.33 1.06
C PHE A 157 0.30 -12.51 0.85
N SER A 158 -0.14 -13.48 0.03
CA SER A 158 -1.57 -13.74 -0.20
C SER A 158 -2.34 -14.01 1.10
N ARG A 159 -1.80 -14.86 1.98
CA ARG A 159 -2.41 -15.15 3.27
C ARG A 159 -2.43 -13.91 4.18
N GLN A 160 -1.33 -13.18 4.26
CA GLN A 160 -1.20 -12.04 5.17
C GLN A 160 -2.00 -10.83 4.71
N LEU A 161 -2.10 -10.61 3.40
CA LEU A 161 -2.98 -9.60 2.82
C LEU A 161 -4.44 -9.87 3.21
N GLN A 162 -4.88 -11.13 3.15
CA GLN A 162 -6.22 -11.48 3.60
C GLN A 162 -6.46 -11.11 5.07
N SER A 163 -5.49 -11.39 5.96
CA SER A 163 -5.59 -11.06 7.38
C SER A 163 -5.62 -9.54 7.63
N ILE A 164 -4.68 -8.79 7.05
CA ILE A 164 -4.59 -7.35 7.30
C ILE A 164 -5.81 -6.59 6.79
N VAL A 165 -6.41 -7.05 5.68
CA VAL A 165 -7.64 -6.44 5.16
C VAL A 165 -8.81 -6.64 6.12
N GLN A 166 -8.88 -7.79 6.81
CA GLN A 166 -9.93 -8.06 7.78
C GLN A 166 -9.75 -7.28 9.09
N ASP A 167 -8.50 -7.15 9.53
CA ASP A 167 -8.19 -6.62 10.86
C ASP A 167 -8.05 -5.09 10.86
N GLU A 168 -7.35 -4.53 9.86
CA GLU A 168 -6.92 -3.12 9.85
C GLU A 168 -7.69 -2.27 8.83
N LEU A 169 -8.11 -2.84 7.70
CA LEU A 169 -8.76 -2.08 6.62
C LEU A 169 -10.29 -2.15 6.73
N GLN A 170 -10.81 -1.61 7.82
CA GLN A 170 -12.26 -1.49 8.01
C GLN A 170 -12.77 -0.18 7.41
N PRO A 171 -13.81 -0.21 6.57
CA PRO A 171 -14.42 1.01 6.10
C PRO A 171 -14.96 1.76 7.33
N ALA A 172 -14.61 3.03 7.45
CA ALA A 172 -15.22 3.89 8.45
C ALA A 172 -16.74 3.75 8.31
N ILE A 173 -17.42 3.33 9.39
CA ILE A 173 -18.89 3.30 9.41
C ILE A 173 -19.30 4.75 9.10
N PRO A 174 -20.02 5.00 7.99
CA PRO A 174 -20.43 6.35 7.69
C PRO A 174 -21.22 6.87 8.88
N ASN A 175 -20.84 8.03 9.41
CA ASN A 175 -21.55 8.64 10.53
C ASN A 175 -23.04 8.64 10.17
N ALA A 176 -23.92 8.16 11.07
CA ALA A 176 -25.33 7.97 10.76
C ALA A 176 -25.98 9.24 10.19
N GLU A 177 -25.51 10.41 10.63
CA GLU A 177 -25.89 11.74 10.15
C GLU A 177 -25.57 11.98 8.66
N LEU A 178 -24.44 11.49 8.14
CA LEU A 178 -24.06 11.61 6.73
C LEU A 178 -24.90 10.71 5.82
N LEU A 179 -25.30 9.53 6.31
CA LEU A 179 -26.23 8.64 5.61
C LEU A 179 -27.63 9.25 5.58
N GLU A 180 -28.10 9.82 6.69
CA GLU A 180 -29.37 10.52 6.78
C GLU A 180 -29.41 11.76 5.87
N GLU A 181 -28.34 12.56 5.80
CA GLU A 181 -28.24 13.68 4.85
C GLU A 181 -28.29 13.21 3.39
N GLN A 182 -27.54 12.17 3.03
CA GLN A 182 -27.56 11.64 1.66
C GLN A 182 -28.90 11.00 1.28
N LEU A 183 -29.57 10.35 2.24
CA LEU A 183 -30.93 9.83 2.07
C LEU A 183 -31.94 10.97 1.96
N ALA A 184 -31.84 12.03 2.77
CA ALA A 184 -32.70 13.21 2.71
C ALA A 184 -32.53 13.99 1.39
N ILE A 185 -31.31 14.11 0.88
CA ILE A 185 -31.03 14.71 -0.44
C ILE A 185 -31.65 13.87 -1.56
N ARG A 186 -31.65 12.53 -1.44
CA ARG A 186 -32.26 11.63 -2.42
C ARG A 186 -33.79 11.58 -2.35
N THR A 187 -34.37 11.78 -1.16
CA THR A 187 -35.83 11.77 -0.96
C THR A 187 -36.46 13.17 -1.06
N GLY A 188 -35.65 14.23 -1.10
CA GLY A 188 -36.06 15.61 -1.29
C GLY A 188 -36.56 15.94 -2.70
N LEU A 189 -37.68 15.34 -3.10
CA LEU A 189 -38.62 16.02 -3.99
C LEU A 189 -39.22 17.18 -3.18
N SER A 190 -39.08 18.42 -3.66
CA SER A 190 -39.67 19.58 -2.96
C SER A 190 -41.18 19.42 -2.85
N GLU A 191 -41.79 20.02 -1.83
CA GLU A 191 -43.24 20.03 -1.61
C GLU A 191 -44.02 20.48 -2.87
N ASP A 192 -43.39 21.27 -3.76
CA ASP A 192 -43.98 21.71 -5.03
C ASP A 192 -44.24 20.55 -6.00
N ALA A 193 -43.45 19.47 -5.96
CA ALA A 193 -43.62 18.30 -6.82
C ALA A 193 -44.78 17.39 -6.37
N GLN A 194 -45.20 17.46 -5.10
CA GLN A 194 -46.34 16.69 -4.58
C GLN A 194 -47.69 17.32 -4.95
N THR A 195 -47.73 18.63 -5.21
CA THR A 195 -48.97 19.36 -5.52
C THR A 195 -49.41 19.23 -6.99
N LEU A 196 -48.52 18.80 -7.89
CA LEU A 196 -48.79 18.64 -9.33
C LEU A 196 -49.30 17.24 -9.75
N LEU A 197 -49.51 16.33 -8.80
CA LEU A 197 -49.96 14.95 -9.03
C LEU A 197 -51.40 14.66 -8.51
N LEU A 198 -52.17 15.70 -8.16
CA LEU A 198 -53.61 15.65 -7.93
C LEU A 198 -54.35 16.43 -9.02
#